data_AF-A0A5J4PJ53-F1
#
_entry.id   AF-A0A5J4PJ53-F1
#
_cell.length_a   1.000
_cell.length_b   1.000
_cell.length_c   1.000
_cell.angle_alpha   90.00
_cell.angle_beta   90.00
_cell.angle_gamma   90.00
#
_symmetry.space_group_name_H-M   'P 1'
#
loop_
_entity.id
_entity.type
_entity.pdbx_description
1 polymer ?
#
loop_
_entity_poly.entity_id
_entity_poly.type
_entity_poly.pdbx_seq_one_letter_code
_entity_poly.pdbx_strand_id
1 'polypeptide(L)'
;NIKKEGLYGTVRYFLVPDKISAFVKADNYSRNKDAKEAVTDYTVGANFHVTKTCRMQFNYQYSDFSKEWGGKDGSLVLMEFQIAF
;
A
#
# COMPACT_ATOMS: atom_id res chain seq x y z
N ASN A 1 -28.01 6.04 1.88
CA ASN A 1 -27.10 4.97 2.32
C ASN A 1 -25.84 4.95 1.49
N ILE A 2 -24.70 5.23 2.11
CA ILE A 2 -23.38 5.07 1.50
C ILE A 2 -23.10 3.56 1.44
N LYS A 3 -22.97 3.01 0.24
CA LYS A 3 -22.75 1.57 0.03
C LYS A 3 -21.27 1.19 -0.01
N LYS A 4 -20.38 2.14 -0.32
CA LYS A 4 -18.93 1.93 -0.46
C LYS A 4 -18.18 2.90 0.43
N GLU A 5 -17.13 2.42 1.07
CA GLU A 5 -16.28 3.22 1.96
C GLU A 5 -14.82 2.81 1.78
N GLY A 6 -13.91 3.74 1.97
CA GLY A 6 -12.49 3.46 2.01
C GLY A 6 -11.81 4.38 2.99
N LEU A 7 -10.86 3.85 3.74
CA LEU A 7 -10.01 4.59 4.65
C LEU A 7 -8.60 4.07 4.54
N TYR A 8 -7.63 4.97 4.53
CA TYR A 8 -6.23 4.57 4.55
C TYR A 8 -5.42 5.40 5.52
N GLY A 9 -4.34 4.81 6.00
CA GLY A 9 -3.31 5.45 6.79
C GLY A 9 -1.93 5.10 6.27
N THR A 10 -1.00 6.05 6.29
CA THR A 10 0.39 5.81 5.90
C THR A 10 1.32 6.53 6.86
N VAL A 11 2.36 5.84 7.29
CA VAL A 11 3.46 6.41 8.06
C VAL A 11 4.74 6.21 7.28
N ARG A 12 5.54 7.27 7.15
CA ARG A 12 6.83 7.24 6.47
C ARG A 12 7.91 7.75 7.42
N TYR A 13 9.05 7.09 7.40
CA TYR A 13 10.24 7.48 8.14
C TYR A 13 11.43 7.63 7.20
N PHE A 14 12.20 8.70 7.35
CA PHE A 14 13.42 8.95 6.59
C PHE A 14 14.61 8.41 7.36
N LEU A 15 15.17 7.30 6.87
CA LEU A 15 16.37 6.67 7.43
C LEU A 15 17.62 7.50 7.10
N VAL A 16 17.68 7.99 5.86
CA VAL A 16 18.66 8.97 5.40
C VAL A 16 17.89 10.09 4.72
N PRO A 17 17.99 11.34 5.20
CA PRO A 17 17.32 12.48 4.58
C PRO A 17 17.55 12.50 3.06
N ASP A 18 16.48 12.67 2.29
CA ASP A 18 16.46 12.74 0.83
C ASP A 18 16.99 11.52 0.05
N LYS A 19 17.46 10.46 0.71
CA LYS A 19 17.99 9.26 0.04
C LYS A 19 17.19 8.00 0.33
N ILE A 20 16.95 7.69 1.61
CA ILE A 20 16.34 6.42 2.01
C ILE A 20 15.15 6.71 2.91
N SER A 21 13.98 6.20 2.54
CA SER A 21 12.81 6.20 3.41
C SER A 21 12.17 4.83 3.45
N ALA A 22 11.62 4.47 4.60
CA ALA A 22 10.74 3.32 4.75
C ALA A 22 9.33 3.82 5.04
N PHE A 23 8.32 3.04 4.66
CA PHE A 23 6.95 3.35 4.97
C PHE A 23 6.13 2.09 5.24
N VAL A 24 5.08 2.28 6.04
CA VAL A 24 4.01 1.30 6.23
C VAL A 24 2.69 1.96 5.89
N LYS A 25 1.79 1.20 5.29
CA LYS A 25 0.49 1.65 4.84
C LYS A 25 -0.55 0.58 5.14
N ALA A 26 -1.73 1.01 5.58
CA ALA A 26 -2.91 0.18 5.70
C ALA A 26 -4.04 0.86 4.92
N ASP A 27 -4.57 0.19 3.91
CA ASP A 27 -5.71 0.64 3.12
C ASP A 27 -6.87 -0.31 3.33
N ASN A 28 -7.98 0.17 3.89
CA ASN A 28 -9.22 -0.57 3.93
C ASN A 28 -10.16 -0.08 2.84
N TYR A 29 -10.75 -1.01 2.09
CA TYR A 29 -11.77 -0.72 1.11
C TYR A 29 -12.97 -1.66 1.30
N SER A 30 -14.15 -1.07 1.46
CA SER A 30 -15.43 -1.78 1.55
C SER A 30 -16.24 -1.54 0.29
N ARG A 31 -16.56 -2.62 -0.44
CA ARG A 31 -17.42 -2.61 -1.63
C ARG A 31 -18.90 -2.56 -1.26
N ASN A 32 -19.24 -3.15 -0.12
CA ASN A 32 -20.56 -3.13 0.46
C ASN A 32 -20.45 -3.16 1.99
N LYS A 33 -20.64 -1.99 2.64
CA LYS A 33 -20.53 -1.86 4.11
C LYS A 33 -21.57 -2.70 4.84
N ASP A 34 -22.78 -2.81 4.28
CA ASP A 34 -23.89 -3.54 4.88
C ASP A 34 -23.64 -5.06 4.83
N ALA A 35 -22.99 -5.54 3.77
CA ALA A 35 -22.63 -6.96 3.59
C ALA A 35 -21.23 -7.31 4.11
N LYS A 36 -20.53 -6.37 4.77
CA LYS A 36 -19.16 -6.54 5.28
C LYS A 36 -18.14 -6.99 4.23
N GLU A 37 -18.42 -6.70 2.95
CA GLU A 37 -17.50 -6.99 1.85
C GLU A 37 -16.37 -5.96 1.87
N ALA A 38 -15.25 -6.33 2.50
CA ALA A 38 -14.06 -5.50 2.59
C ALA A 38 -12.76 -6.25 2.27
N VAL A 39 -11.75 -5.48 1.89
CA VAL A 39 -10.36 -5.88 1.79
C VAL A 39 -9.50 -4.89 2.57
N THR A 40 -8.50 -5.38 3.29
CA THR A 40 -7.47 -4.54 3.91
C THR A 40 -6.10 -4.89 3.32
N ASP A 41 -5.47 -3.91 2.68
CA ASP A 41 -4.12 -4.04 2.16
C ASP A 41 -3.11 -3.47 3.16
N TYR A 42 -2.18 -4.31 3.60
CA TYR A 42 -1.04 -3.93 4.42
C TYR A 42 0.21 -3.87 3.55
N THR A 43 0.76 -2.68 3.37
CA THR A 43 1.99 -2.49 2.59
C THR A 43 3.13 -2.07 3.49
N VAL A 44 4.28 -2.73 3.36
CA VAL A 44 5.57 -2.24 3.84
C VAL A 44 6.46 -1.99 2.64
N GLY A 45 7.14 -0.85 2.62
CA GLY A 45 7.98 -0.48 1.50
C GLY A 45 9.16 0.39 1.87
N ALA A 46 10.10 0.48 0.93
CA ALA A 46 11.27 1.32 1.03
C ALA A 46 11.48 2.05 -0.30
N ASN A 47 11.96 3.29 -0.21
CA ASN A 47 12.36 4.11 -1.35
C ASN A 47 13.85 4.43 -1.22
N PHE A 48 14.57 4.28 -2.32
CA PHE A 48 15.95 4.69 -2.50
C PHE A 48 16.05 5.69 -3.65
N HIS A 49 16.44 6.93 -3.35
CA HIS A 49 16.69 7.97 -4.34
C HIS A 49 18.16 7.94 -4.73
N VAL A 50 18.43 7.47 -5.95
CA VAL A 50 19.78 7.44 -6.54
C VAL A 50 20.23 8.88 -6.84
N THR A 51 19.30 9.68 -7.36
CA THR A 51 19.43 11.12 -7.59
C THR A 51 18.09 11.78 -7.25
N LYS A 52 18.00 13.12 -7.31
CA LYS A 52 16.72 13.83 -7.14
C LYS A 52 15.66 13.44 -8.18
N THR A 53 16.07 12.87 -9.31
CA THR A 53 15.21 12.51 -10.45
C THR A 53 15.04 11.00 -10.62
N CYS A 54 15.77 10.19 -9.84
CA CYS A 54 15.83 8.75 -10.02
C CYS A 54 15.54 8.02 -8.70
N ARG A 55 14.46 7.25 -8.66
CA ARG A 55 14.01 6.51 -7.47
C ARG A 55 13.82 5.03 -7.78
N MET A 56 14.36 4.19 -6.91
CA MET A 56 14.00 2.78 -6.77
C MET A 56 13.04 2.63 -5.60
N GLN A 57 11.93 1.92 -5.79
CA GLN A 57 10.97 1.62 -4.74
C GLN A 57 10.73 0.12 -4.68
N PHE A 58 10.68 -0.42 -3.47
CA PHE A 58 10.32 -1.81 -3.20
C PHE A 58 9.14 -1.86 -2.24
N ASN A 59 8.12 -2.64 -2.59
CA ASN A 59 6.90 -2.81 -1.79
C ASN A 59 6.59 -4.29 -1.63
N TYR A 60 6.28 -4.69 -0.40
CA TYR A 60 5.56 -5.92 -0.10
C TYR A 60 4.17 -5.54 0.38
N GLN A 61 3.14 -6.06 -0.28
CA GLN A 61 1.75 -5.89 0.08
C GLN A 61 1.14 -7.24 0.45
N TYR A 62 0.42 -7.28 1.56
CA TYR A 62 -0.46 -8.39 1.94
C TYR A 62 -1.91 -7.91 1.91
N SER A 63 -2.77 -8.64 1.22
CA SER A 63 -4.20 -8.36 1.10
C SER A 63 -4.98 -9.36 1.96
N ASP A 64 -5.68 -8.83 2.96
CA ASP A 64 -6.60 -9.57 3.84
C ASP A 64 -8.03 -9.36 3.36
N PHE A 65 -8.63 -10.39 2.77
CA PHE A 65 -9.99 -10.33 2.22
C PHE A 65 -11.01 -10.87 3.24
N SER A 66 -12.07 -10.10 3.48
CA SER A 66 -13.24 -10.60 4.20
C SER A 66 -13.84 -11.82 3.50
N LYS A 67 -14.49 -12.70 4.26
CA LYS A 67 -15.12 -13.92 3.72
C LYS A 67 -16.16 -13.59 2.66
N GLU A 68 -16.87 -12.49 2.85
CA GLU A 68 -17.96 -11.99 2.01
C GLU A 68 -17.45 -11.41 0.68
N TRP A 69 -16.18 -10.99 0.63
CA TRP A 69 -15.57 -10.52 -0.60
C TRP A 69 -15.44 -11.64 -1.65
N GLY A 70 -15.27 -12.89 -1.21
CA GLY A 70 -15.06 -14.06 -2.06
C GLY A 70 -13.65 -14.13 -2.69
N GLY A 71 -12.71 -13.31 -2.21
CA GLY A 71 -11.30 -13.34 -2.59
C GLY A 71 -10.50 -14.26 -1.66
N LYS A 72 -9.32 -14.70 -2.11
CA LYS A 72 -8.33 -15.34 -1.23
C LYS A 72 -7.29 -14.31 -0.83
N ASP A 73 -6.84 -14.40 0.40
CA ASP A 73 -5.68 -13.65 0.88
C ASP A 73 -4.48 -13.87 -0.02
N GLY A 74 -3.65 -12.85 -0.16
CA GLY A 74 -2.55 -12.88 -1.11
C GLY A 74 -1.45 -11.90 -0.76
N SER A 75 -0.28 -12.19 -1.31
CA SER A 75 0.90 -11.34 -1.19
C SER A 75 1.36 -10.89 -2.57
N LEU A 76 1.83 -9.66 -2.65
CA LEU A 76 2.40 -9.06 -3.85
C LEU A 76 3.72 -8.38 -3.53
N VAL A 77 4.75 -8.72 -4.28
CA VAL A 77 6.04 -8.03 -4.24
C VAL A 77 6.16 -7.18 -5.50
N LEU A 78 6.37 -5.88 -5.35
CA LEU A 78 6.62 -4.97 -6.45
C LEU A 78 7.96 -4.26 -6.28
N MET A 79 8.68 -4.12 -7.39
CA MET A 79 9.80 -3.22 -7.52
C MET A 79 9.49 -2.23 -8.63
N GLU A 80 9.72 -0.94 -8.36
CA GLU A 80 9.53 0.13 -9.32
C GLU A 80 10.82 0.92 -9.47
N PHE A 81 11.15 1.25 -10.71
CA PHE A 81 12.22 2.19 -11.04
C PHE A 81 11.61 3.38 -11.78
N GLN A 82 11.74 4.57 -11.20
CA GLN A 82 11.16 5.81 -11.72
C GLN A 82 12.27 6.78 -12.11
N ILE A 83 12.16 7.34 -13.32
CA ILE A 83 12.94 8.48 -13.81
C ILE A 83 11.97 9.65 -14.03
N ALA A 84 12.24 10.80 -13.41
CA ALA A 84 11.52 12.06 -13.63
C ALA A 84 12.38 13.01 -14.46
N PHE A 85 11.78 13.66 -15.47
CA PHE A 85 12.45 14.57 -16.40
C PHE A 85 12.03 16.01 -16.15
#